data_AF-A0A329ZIP6-F1
#
_entry.id   AF-A0A329ZIP6-F1
#
_cell.length_a   1.000
_cell.length_b   1.000
_cell.length_c   1.000
_cell.angle_alpha   90.00
_cell.angle_beta   90.00
_cell.angle_gamma   90.00
#
_symmetry.space_group_name_H-M   'P 1'
#
loop_
_entity.id
_entity.type
_entity.pdbx_description
1 polymer ?
#
loop_
_entity_poly.entity_id
_entity_poly.type
_entity_poly.pdbx_seq_one_letter_code
_entity_poly.pdbx_strand_id
1 'polypeptide(L)'
;MERNAFSMMELVFVIVILAVVAAVAVPRFVATRTDSRVAKYKSDIATVLKSVPARIVAENIDATQSAPQGFSSWNEWIIDTAGLDRGRWAEAHSSDARGIMPMIRINDHTYGYCGAHQAHSSVLAIHLNGDLIFNPDNLKKGNGAELLCQTLMNSYPSGSNRTIPLVSTKSVRF
;
A
#
# COMPACT_ATOMS: atom_id res chain seq x y z
N MET A 1 22.21 -52.38 -19.99
CA MET A 1 21.40 -51.25 -19.51
C MET A 1 21.19 -50.31 -20.69
N GLU A 2 20.04 -50.40 -21.36
CA GLU A 2 19.69 -49.49 -22.45
C GLU A 2 19.31 -48.14 -21.85
N ARG A 3 20.10 -47.10 -22.13
CA ARG A 3 19.76 -45.72 -21.75
C ARG A 3 18.89 -45.14 -22.84
N ASN A 4 17.57 -45.11 -22.61
CA ASN A 4 16.64 -44.40 -23.48
C ASN A 4 16.93 -42.90 -23.38
N ALA A 5 17.57 -42.35 -24.42
CA ALA A 5 17.73 -40.91 -24.57
C ALA A 5 16.45 -40.32 -25.18
N PHE A 6 16.06 -39.14 -24.69
CA PHE A 6 14.93 -38.38 -25.20
C PHE A 6 15.13 -38.07 -26.69
N SER A 7 14.10 -38.24 -27.53
CA SER A 7 14.21 -37.94 -28.96
C SER A 7 14.32 -36.43 -29.19
N MET A 8 15.10 -36.02 -30.19
CA MET A 8 15.17 -34.61 -30.60
C MET A 8 13.79 -34.05 -30.98
N MET A 9 12.91 -34.89 -31.55
CA MET A 9 11.55 -34.46 -31.91
C MET A 9 10.67 -34.22 -30.68
N GLU A 10 10.78 -35.06 -29.65
CA GLU A 10 10.03 -34.92 -28.40
C GLU A 10 10.44 -33.62 -27.69
N LEU A 11 11.73 -33.29 -27.71
CA LEU A 11 12.23 -32.04 -27.14
C LEU A 11 11.62 -30.80 -27.84
N VAL A 12 11.58 -30.81 -29.17
CA VAL A 12 11.02 -29.70 -29.96
C VAL A 12 9.53 -29.52 -29.67
N PHE A 13 8.77 -30.62 -29.59
CA PHE A 13 7.33 -30.54 -29.31
C PHE A 13 7.04 -29.92 -27.93
N VAL A 14 7.82 -30.28 -26.90
CA VAL A 14 7.68 -29.72 -25.56
C VAL A 14 7.93 -28.21 -25.55
N ILE A 15 8.98 -27.74 -26.22
CA ILE A 15 9.31 -26.30 -26.27
C ILE A 15 8.21 -25.51 -26.97
N VAL A 16 7.64 -26.04 -28.07
CA VAL A 16 6.54 -25.39 -28.80
C VAL A 16 5.30 -25.27 -27.92
N ILE A 17 4.92 -26.33 -27.20
CA ILE A 17 3.78 -26.29 -26.28
C ILE A 17 4.02 -25.25 -25.18
N LEU A 18 5.19 -25.26 -24.55
CA LEU A 18 5.53 -24.31 -23.50
C LEU A 18 5.50 -22.86 -24.00
N ALA A 19 5.95 -22.61 -25.24
CA ALA A 19 5.90 -21.28 -25.85
C ALA A 19 4.46 -20.77 -25.99
N VAL A 20 3.54 -21.61 -26.48
CA VAL A 20 2.12 -21.23 -26.64
C VAL A 20 1.45 -20.99 -25.28
N VAL A 21 1.67 -21.87 -24.31
CA VAL A 21 1.08 -21.73 -22.96
C VAL A 21 1.64 -20.49 -22.27
N ALA A 22 2.95 -20.24 -22.35
CA ALA A 22 3.57 -19.06 -21.74
C ALA A 22 3.02 -17.75 -22.34
N ALA A 23 2.81 -17.69 -23.67
CA ALA A 23 2.30 -16.50 -24.33
C ALA A 23 0.93 -16.04 -23.79
N VAL A 24 0.03 -16.98 -23.47
CA VAL A 24 -1.30 -16.66 -22.92
C VAL A 24 -1.30 -16.54 -21.40
N ALA A 25 -0.50 -17.34 -20.70
CA ALA A 25 -0.48 -17.39 -19.25
C ALA A 25 0.25 -16.20 -18.61
N VAL A 26 1.38 -15.76 -19.18
CA VAL A 26 2.22 -14.71 -18.59
C VAL A 26 1.47 -13.38 -18.41
N PRO A 27 0.74 -12.84 -19.42
CA PRO A 27 0.01 -11.59 -19.26
C PRO A 27 -1.05 -11.65 -18.15
N ARG A 28 -1.80 -12.76 -18.09
CA ARG A 28 -2.83 -12.98 -17.05
C ARG A 28 -2.22 -13.10 -15.66
N PHE A 29 -1.07 -13.77 -15.55
CA PHE A 29 -0.35 -13.92 -14.29
C PHE A 29 0.12 -12.56 -13.75
N VAL A 30 0.67 -11.69 -14.62
CA VAL A 30 1.12 -10.35 -14.23
C VAL A 30 -0.06 -9.47 -13.77
N ALA A 31 -1.17 -9.49 -14.50
CA ALA A 31 -2.38 -8.76 -14.11
C ALA A 31 -2.91 -9.23 -12.74
N THR A 32 -3.09 -10.54 -12.58
CA THR A 32 -3.58 -11.14 -11.31
C THR A 32 -2.67 -10.81 -10.13
N ARG A 33 -1.34 -10.80 -10.35
CA ARG A 33 -0.37 -10.41 -9.32
C ARG A 33 -0.55 -8.95 -8.91
N THR A 34 -0.72 -8.04 -9.86
CA THR A 34 -0.98 -6.62 -9.58
C THR A 34 -2.30 -6.43 -8.85
N ASP A 35 -3.37 -7.08 -9.30
CA ASP A 35 -4.68 -6.99 -8.66
C ASP A 35 -4.65 -7.51 -7.22
N SER A 36 -3.92 -8.61 -6.97
CA SER A 36 -3.73 -9.13 -5.61
C SER A 36 -3.01 -8.13 -4.69
N ARG A 37 -2.05 -7.36 -5.23
CA ARG A 37 -1.37 -6.30 -4.47
C ARG A 37 -2.33 -5.16 -4.15
N VAL A 38 -3.09 -4.70 -5.15
CA VAL A 38 -4.12 -3.66 -4.97
C VAL A 38 -5.14 -4.07 -3.91
N ALA A 39 -5.66 -5.30 -3.98
CA ALA A 39 -6.61 -5.82 -3.00
C ALA A 39 -6.04 -5.83 -1.57
N LYS A 40 -4.76 -6.20 -1.41
CA LYS A 40 -4.07 -6.14 -0.12
C LYS A 40 -3.95 -4.70 0.40
N TYR A 41 -3.52 -3.75 -0.43
CA TYR A 41 -3.44 -2.34 0.00
C TYR A 41 -4.80 -1.76 0.37
N LYS A 42 -5.87 -2.11 -0.38
CA LYS A 42 -7.23 -1.70 -0.02
C LYS A 42 -7.66 -2.24 1.34
N SER A 43 -7.34 -3.51 1.61
CA SER A 43 -7.60 -4.13 2.92
C SER A 43 -6.82 -3.43 4.03
N ASP A 44 -5.51 -3.21 3.82
CA ASP A 44 -4.65 -2.52 4.77
C ASP A 44 -5.17 -1.09 5.08
N ILE A 45 -5.53 -0.30 4.06
CA ILE A 45 -6.13 1.04 4.23
C ILE A 45 -7.41 0.97 5.06
N ALA A 46 -8.29 0.00 4.76
CA ALA A 46 -9.53 -0.19 5.51
C ALA A 46 -9.26 -0.59 6.96
N THR A 47 -8.21 -1.38 7.22
CA THR A 47 -7.76 -1.71 8.57
C THR A 47 -7.28 -0.47 9.30
N VAL A 48 -6.47 0.38 8.67
CA VAL A 48 -5.98 1.62 9.31
C VAL A 48 -7.13 2.55 9.68
N LEU A 49 -8.05 2.79 8.74
CA LEU A 49 -9.22 3.66 8.95
C LEU A 49 -10.14 3.19 10.09
N LYS A 50 -10.06 1.91 10.50
CA LYS A 50 -10.82 1.35 11.62
C LYS A 50 -10.00 1.26 12.91
N SER A 51 -8.78 0.73 12.82
CA SER A 51 -7.92 0.45 13.98
C SER A 51 -7.36 1.71 14.62
N VAL A 52 -6.96 2.71 13.83
CA VAL A 52 -6.39 3.95 14.36
C VAL A 52 -7.39 4.73 15.22
N PRO A 53 -8.60 5.06 14.73
CA PRO A 53 -9.59 5.72 15.58
C PRO A 53 -10.00 4.87 16.79
N ALA A 54 -10.12 3.55 16.61
CA ALA A 54 -10.48 2.65 17.70
C ALA A 54 -9.44 2.63 18.81
N ARG A 55 -8.14 2.55 18.47
CA ARG A 55 -7.04 2.56 19.45
C ARG A 55 -6.94 3.90 20.16
N ILE A 56 -7.09 5.01 19.42
CA ILE A 56 -7.08 6.36 20.01
C ILE A 56 -8.17 6.51 21.07
N VAL A 57 -9.39 6.07 20.77
CA VAL A 57 -10.51 6.14 21.72
C VAL A 57 -10.31 5.17 22.89
N ALA A 58 -9.78 3.97 22.64
CA ALA A 58 -9.57 2.97 23.69
C ALA A 58 -8.46 3.35 24.68
N GLU A 59 -7.38 3.96 24.19
CA GLU A 59 -6.22 4.36 24.99
C GLU A 59 -6.27 5.83 25.44
N ASN A 60 -7.32 6.57 25.08
CA ASN A 60 -7.49 8.00 25.34
C ASN A 60 -6.27 8.83 24.87
N ILE A 61 -5.81 8.55 23.64
CA ILE A 61 -4.65 9.21 23.05
C ILE A 61 -5.07 10.57 22.46
N ASP A 62 -4.27 11.61 22.68
CA ASP A 62 -4.44 12.90 22.00
C ASP A 62 -3.64 12.94 20.69
N ALA A 63 -4.35 12.93 19.55
CA ALA A 63 -3.76 12.95 18.22
C ALA A 63 -3.02 14.27 17.88
N THR A 64 -3.18 15.32 18.68
CA THR A 64 -2.49 16.61 18.50
C THR A 64 -1.12 16.67 19.17
N GLN A 65 -0.82 15.70 20.04
CA GLN A 65 0.45 15.62 20.77
C GLN A 65 1.48 14.77 20.03
N SER A 66 2.65 14.60 20.65
CA SER A 66 3.64 13.61 20.21
C SER A 66 3.05 12.21 20.16
N ALA A 67 3.59 11.37 19.28
CA ALA A 67 3.20 9.97 19.20
C ALA A 67 3.29 9.28 20.57
N PRO A 68 2.45 8.26 20.83
CA PRO A 68 2.45 7.54 22.10
C PRO A 68 3.82 6.96 22.50
N GLN A 69 4.03 6.79 23.80
CA GLN A 69 5.26 6.23 24.36
C GLN A 69 5.62 4.89 23.70
N GLY A 70 6.91 4.72 23.36
CA GLY A 70 7.41 3.52 22.66
C GLY A 70 7.47 3.65 21.14
N PHE A 71 6.94 4.73 20.55
CA PHE A 71 7.02 5.00 19.11
C PHE A 71 7.78 6.29 18.83
N SER A 72 8.64 6.27 17.80
CA SER A 72 9.42 7.43 17.40
C SER A 72 8.60 8.48 16.65
N SER A 73 7.51 8.07 16.01
CA SER A 73 6.64 8.94 15.23
C SER A 73 5.23 8.36 15.09
N TRP A 74 4.28 9.21 14.69
CA TRP A 74 2.93 8.76 14.35
C TRP A 74 2.93 7.81 13.14
N ASN A 75 3.92 7.90 12.24
CA ASN A 75 4.03 6.99 11.09
C ASN A 75 4.25 5.55 11.59
N GLU A 76 5.22 5.40 12.49
CA GLU A 76 5.55 4.12 13.09
C GLU A 76 4.37 3.57 13.90
N TRP A 77 3.74 4.43 14.69
CA TRP A 77 2.56 4.06 15.48
C TRP A 77 1.38 3.62 14.59
N ILE A 78 1.13 4.26 13.45
CA ILE A 78 0.06 3.85 12.51
C ILE A 78 0.38 2.46 11.93
N ILE A 79 1.63 2.23 11.51
CA ILE A 79 2.07 0.94 10.95
C ILE A 79 1.87 -0.18 11.97
N ASP A 80 2.27 0.06 13.23
CA ASP A 80 2.11 -0.88 14.32
C ASP A 80 0.63 -1.14 14.65
N THR A 81 -0.14 -0.07 14.85
CA THR A 81 -1.57 -0.14 15.23
C THR A 81 -2.40 -0.94 14.23
N ALA A 82 -2.12 -0.78 12.95
CA ALA A 82 -2.84 -1.48 11.88
C ALA A 82 -2.19 -2.81 11.48
N GLY A 83 -1.09 -3.22 12.13
CA GLY A 83 -0.37 -4.46 11.82
C GLY A 83 0.17 -4.49 10.38
N LEU A 84 0.60 -3.34 9.87
CA LEU A 84 1.03 -3.20 8.48
C LEU A 84 2.43 -3.79 8.27
N ASP A 85 2.62 -4.36 7.08
CA ASP A 85 3.93 -4.87 6.68
C ASP A 85 4.87 -3.73 6.29
N ARG A 86 6.00 -3.60 6.98
CA ARG A 86 7.04 -2.58 6.73
C ARG A 86 7.74 -2.73 5.37
N GLY A 87 7.59 -3.86 4.69
CA GLY A 87 8.05 -4.06 3.31
C GLY A 87 7.08 -3.53 2.25
N ARG A 88 5.84 -3.19 2.65
CA ARG A 88 4.77 -2.69 1.78
C ARG A 88 4.35 -1.26 2.08
N TRP A 89 4.67 -0.75 3.27
CA TRP A 89 4.30 0.59 3.70
C TRP A 89 5.54 1.38 4.08
N ALA A 90 5.65 2.57 3.51
CA ALA A 90 6.70 3.53 3.82
C ALA A 90 6.14 4.66 4.66
N GLU A 91 7.02 5.27 5.42
CA GLU A 91 6.75 6.49 6.15
C GLU A 91 6.62 7.69 5.20
N ALA A 92 5.65 8.55 5.49
CA ALA A 92 5.40 9.79 4.77
C ALA A 92 5.54 10.96 5.74
N HIS A 93 6.40 11.92 5.40
CA HIS A 93 6.57 13.13 6.20
C HIS A 93 6.10 14.35 5.39
N SER A 94 5.24 15.15 6.00
CA SER A 94 4.95 16.51 5.55
C SER A 94 5.12 17.50 6.70
N SER A 95 5.12 18.80 6.42
CA SER A 95 5.15 19.85 7.45
C SER A 95 4.04 19.67 8.48
N ASP A 96 2.85 19.29 8.01
CA ASP A 96 1.60 19.37 8.79
C ASP A 96 0.96 18.01 9.08
N ALA A 97 1.59 16.92 8.65
CA ALA A 97 1.09 15.58 8.85
C ALA A 97 2.20 14.53 8.98
N ARG A 98 1.82 13.44 9.66
CA ARG A 98 2.62 12.23 9.83
C ARG A 98 1.81 11.09 9.28
N GLY A 99 2.29 10.49 8.20
CA GLY A 99 1.52 9.53 7.46
C GLY A 99 2.33 8.36 6.94
N ILE A 100 1.63 7.57 6.13
CA ILE A 100 2.14 6.40 5.47
C ILE A 100 1.72 6.40 4.01
N MET A 101 2.48 5.70 3.19
CA MET A 101 2.15 5.48 1.79
C MET A 101 2.49 4.05 1.37
N PRO A 102 1.76 3.48 0.40
CA PRO A 102 2.15 2.22 -0.18
C PRO A 102 3.54 2.32 -0.82
N MET A 103 4.33 1.27 -0.66
CA MET A 103 5.61 1.10 -1.33
C MET A 103 5.74 -0.30 -1.92
N ILE A 104 6.54 -0.41 -2.96
CA ILE A 104 6.94 -1.67 -3.58
C ILE A 104 8.45 -1.69 -3.74
N ARG A 105 9.05 -2.83 -3.42
CA ARG A 105 10.45 -3.09 -3.73
C ARG A 105 10.58 -3.38 -5.23
N ILE A 106 11.35 -2.56 -5.93
CA ILE A 106 11.66 -2.73 -7.35
C ILE A 106 12.90 -3.63 -7.47
N ASN A 107 13.98 -3.26 -6.76
CA ASN A 107 15.27 -3.95 -6.71
C ASN A 107 15.86 -3.88 -5.29
N ASP A 108 17.09 -4.37 -5.09
CA ASP A 108 17.68 -4.52 -3.74
C ASP A 108 17.74 -3.24 -2.90
N HIS A 109 17.90 -2.09 -3.54
CA HIS A 109 17.96 -0.76 -2.90
C HIS A 109 17.01 0.28 -3.52
N THR A 110 16.11 -0.14 -4.42
CA THR A 110 15.20 0.77 -5.12
C THR A 110 13.77 0.44 -4.77
N TYR A 111 13.07 1.44 -4.24
CA TYR A 111 11.67 1.36 -3.85
C TYR A 111 10.86 2.33 -4.68
N GLY A 112 9.71 1.86 -5.15
CA GLY A 112 8.68 2.70 -5.71
C GLY A 112 7.62 2.98 -4.67
N TYR A 113 7.12 4.21 -4.66
CA TYR A 113 6.17 4.68 -3.65
C TYR A 113 4.93 5.21 -4.35
N CYS A 114 3.75 4.93 -3.80
CA CYS A 114 2.50 5.54 -4.23
C CYS A 114 2.23 6.79 -3.41
N GLY A 115 2.86 7.89 -3.80
CA GLY A 115 2.88 9.14 -3.06
C GLY A 115 4.28 9.76 -3.02
N ALA A 116 4.38 10.93 -2.41
CA ALA A 116 5.66 11.63 -2.31
C ALA A 116 6.38 11.26 -1.00
N HIS A 117 7.47 10.50 -1.10
CA HIS A 117 8.33 10.05 0.00
C HIS A 117 8.81 11.17 0.96
N GLN A 118 8.81 12.44 0.52
CA GLN A 118 9.26 13.59 1.32
C GLN A 118 8.52 14.92 1.03
N ALA A 119 7.35 14.90 0.38
CA ALA A 119 6.66 16.14 0.00
C ALA A 119 5.14 16.05 0.10
N HIS A 120 4.55 16.69 1.11
CA HIS A 120 3.17 17.23 1.18
C HIS A 120 1.96 16.33 0.84
N SER A 121 2.14 15.06 0.49
CA SER A 121 1.07 14.21 -0.04
C SER A 121 1.17 12.79 0.49
N SER A 122 1.02 12.64 1.80
CA SER A 122 0.76 11.35 2.44
C SER A 122 -0.60 10.80 2.00
N VAL A 123 -0.68 9.51 1.68
CA VAL A 123 -1.94 8.88 1.27
C VAL A 123 -2.86 8.73 2.48
N LEU A 124 -2.30 8.33 3.61
CA LEU A 124 -2.99 8.24 4.88
C LEU A 124 -2.14 8.93 5.93
N ALA A 125 -2.69 9.88 6.69
CA ALA A 125 -1.95 10.57 7.72
C ALA A 125 -2.81 11.07 8.87
N ILE A 126 -2.18 11.20 10.03
CA ILE A 126 -2.69 12.00 11.13
C ILE A 126 -2.10 13.41 10.96
N HIS A 127 -2.99 14.38 10.80
CA HIS A 127 -2.62 15.79 10.74
C HIS A 127 -2.43 16.35 12.15
N LEU A 128 -1.64 17.42 12.27
CA LEU A 128 -1.40 18.11 13.55
C LEU A 128 -2.69 18.65 14.20
N ASN A 129 -3.75 18.81 13.41
CA ASN A 129 -5.08 19.21 13.90
C ASN A 129 -5.88 18.05 14.55
N GLY A 130 -5.32 16.84 14.58
CA GLY A 130 -5.96 15.65 15.14
C GLY A 130 -6.93 14.94 14.20
N ASP A 131 -6.88 15.20 12.89
CA ASP A 131 -7.68 14.47 11.91
C ASP A 131 -6.87 13.34 11.26
N LEU A 132 -7.46 12.15 11.17
CA LEU A 132 -6.98 11.09 10.29
C LEU A 132 -7.55 11.30 8.89
N ILE A 133 -6.67 11.58 7.94
CA ILE A 133 -7.04 11.86 6.55
C ILE A 133 -6.52 10.74 5.67
N PHE A 134 -7.43 10.17 4.87
CA PHE A 134 -7.11 9.33 3.73
C PHE A 134 -7.49 10.06 2.45
N ASN A 135 -6.50 10.32 1.59
CA ASN A 135 -6.68 10.97 0.31
C ASN A 135 -6.13 10.10 -0.82
N PRO A 136 -6.98 9.36 -1.57
CA PRO A 136 -6.54 8.55 -2.70
C PRO A 136 -5.93 9.37 -3.84
N ASP A 137 -6.20 10.66 -3.99
CA ASP A 137 -5.54 11.49 -5.01
C ASP A 137 -4.02 11.60 -4.80
N ASN A 138 -3.54 11.38 -3.57
CA ASN A 138 -2.12 11.40 -3.27
C ASN A 138 -1.38 10.14 -3.77
N LEU A 139 -2.10 9.14 -4.31
CA LEU A 139 -1.52 7.95 -4.95
C LEU A 139 -0.88 8.25 -6.32
N LYS A 140 -0.90 9.51 -6.80
CA LYS A 140 -0.50 9.90 -8.17
C LYS A 140 1.00 9.85 -8.48
N LYS A 141 1.88 9.79 -7.48
CA LYS A 141 3.34 9.69 -7.70
C LYS A 141 3.77 8.25 -7.53
N GLY A 142 4.56 7.73 -8.45
CA GLY A 142 4.83 6.31 -8.56
C GLY A 142 6.18 6.00 -9.15
N ASN A 143 7.29 6.57 -8.66
CA ASN A 143 8.63 6.28 -9.22
C ASN A 143 8.89 4.76 -9.30
N GLY A 144 8.69 4.13 -10.46
CA GLY A 144 8.79 2.67 -10.64
C GLY A 144 7.67 1.83 -10.00
N ALA A 145 6.55 2.45 -9.65
CA ALA A 145 5.34 1.81 -9.12
C ALA A 145 4.06 2.26 -9.86
N GLU A 146 4.20 2.91 -11.02
CA GLU A 146 3.16 3.67 -11.72
C GLU A 146 1.87 2.84 -11.92
N LEU A 147 2.01 1.61 -12.43
CA LEU A 147 0.87 0.72 -12.67
C LEU A 147 0.11 0.40 -11.37
N LEU A 148 0.84 0.03 -10.30
CA LEU A 148 0.24 -0.30 -9.02
C LEU A 148 -0.49 0.93 -8.44
N CYS A 149 0.17 2.08 -8.44
CA CYS A 149 -0.36 3.30 -7.86
C CYS A 149 -1.58 3.81 -8.63
N GLN A 150 -1.55 3.74 -9.97
CA GLN A 150 -2.69 4.09 -10.80
C GLN A 150 -3.86 3.14 -10.61
N THR A 151 -3.64 1.82 -10.60
CA THR A 151 -4.73 0.84 -10.39
C THR A 151 -5.30 0.94 -8.98
N LEU A 152 -4.47 1.22 -7.97
CA LEU A 152 -4.92 1.46 -6.61
C LEU A 152 -5.72 2.76 -6.51
N MET A 153 -5.27 3.85 -7.14
CA MET A 153 -6.01 5.12 -7.19
C MET A 153 -7.37 4.94 -7.88
N ASN A 154 -7.39 4.28 -9.05
CA ASN A 154 -8.62 4.00 -9.81
C ASN A 154 -9.60 3.09 -9.06
N SER A 155 -9.13 2.37 -8.04
CA SER A 155 -10.00 1.56 -7.17
C SER A 155 -10.85 2.40 -6.20
N TYR A 156 -10.58 3.70 -6.10
CA TYR A 156 -11.34 4.66 -5.30
C TYR A 156 -12.02 5.68 -6.24
N PRO A 157 -13.36 5.79 -6.23
CA PRO A 157 -14.08 6.81 -7.00
C PRO A 157 -13.64 8.24 -6.62
N SER A 158 -13.83 9.20 -7.53
CA SER A 158 -13.60 10.63 -7.24
C SER A 158 -14.38 11.07 -6.00
N GLY A 159 -13.72 11.79 -5.09
CA GLY A 159 -14.33 12.23 -3.83
C GLY A 159 -14.34 11.17 -2.71
N SER A 160 -13.63 10.06 -2.85
CA SER A 160 -13.47 9.04 -1.80
C SER A 160 -12.57 9.45 -0.63
N ASN A 161 -12.25 10.74 -0.52
CA ASN A 161 -11.41 11.27 0.56
C ASN A 161 -12.16 11.07 1.88
N ARG A 162 -11.44 10.57 2.88
CA ARG A 162 -12.00 10.33 4.22
C ARG A 162 -11.25 11.19 5.22
N THR A 163 -11.99 11.91 6.05
CA THR A 163 -11.46 12.67 7.17
C THR A 163 -12.18 12.23 8.42
N ILE A 164 -11.45 11.60 9.33
CA ILE A 164 -11.97 11.11 10.60
C ILE A 164 -11.36 11.99 11.70
N PRO A 165 -12.15 12.84 12.36
CA PRO A 165 -11.69 13.57 13.52
C PRO A 165 -11.35 12.60 14.65
N LEU A 166 -10.13 12.66 15.16
CA LEU A 166 -9.66 11.83 16.26
C LEU A 166 -9.79 12.54 17.61
N VAL A 167 -10.05 13.85 17.58
CA VAL A 167 -10.35 14.66 18.76
C VAL A 167 -11.86 14.66 19.04
N SER A 168 -12.22 14.52 20.31
CA SER A 168 -13.59 14.29 20.82
C SER A 168 -14.64 15.38 20.49
N THR A 169 -14.32 16.42 19.72
CA THR A 169 -15.21 17.58 19.49
C THR A 169 -15.79 17.69 18.08
N LYS A 170 -15.41 16.82 17.14
CA LYS A 170 -16.00 16.83 15.80
C LYS A 170 -16.56 15.45 15.45
N SER A 171 -17.84 15.40 15.10
CA SER A 171 -18.52 14.22 14.60
C SER A 171 -17.88 13.72 13.29
N VAL A 172 -17.68 12.41 13.15
CA VAL A 172 -17.22 11.74 11.92
C VAL A 172 -18.12 12.12 10.74
N ARG A 173 -17.57 12.68 9.67
CA ARG A 173 -18.30 12.95 8.41
C ARG A 173 -17.97 11.85 7.41
N PHE A 174 -18.98 11.08 7.02
CA PHE A 174 -18.89 10.05 5.97
C PHE A 174 -19.17 10.63 4.59
#